data_AF-A0A9E7JKW4-F1
#
_entry.id   AF-A0A9E7JKW4-F1
#
_cell.length_a   1.000
_cell.length_b   1.000
_cell.length_c   1.000
_cell.angle_alpha   90.00
_cell.angle_beta   90.00
_cell.angle_gamma   90.00
#
_symmetry.space_group_name_H-M   'P 1'
#
loop_
_entity.id
_entity.type
_entity.pdbx_description
1 polymer ?
#
loop_
_entity_poly.entity_id
_entity_poly.type
_entity_poly.pdbx_seq_one_letter_code
_entity_poly.pdbx_strand_id
1 'polypeptide(L)'
;MKTSKHAQLAEEMQDVYDITYDTCGQYWPHIHHYLFVTIILMQITMIGFFGLKSKPGASVSTILLLLMTILFNEYCKIRFVPTFCHCPIKVAKENDDCDEREGELQANQEIAINAYHPPWMRPVSFAGDAAYMKPLVSSS
;
A
#
# COMPACT_ATOMS: atom_id res chain seq x y z
N MET A 1 -11.79 -9.81 24.61
CA MET A 1 -12.12 -10.72 23.48
C MET A 1 -12.01 -10.08 22.08
N LYS A 2 -11.71 -8.77 21.94
CA LYS A 2 -11.59 -8.10 20.61
C LYS A 2 -10.15 -7.98 20.10
N THR A 3 -9.16 -8.05 21.00
CA THR A 3 -7.72 -7.95 20.69
C THR A 3 -7.15 -9.19 20.00
N SER A 4 -7.71 -10.37 20.27
CA SER A 4 -7.24 -11.64 19.67
C SER A 4 -7.46 -11.72 18.15
N LYS A 5 -8.54 -11.13 17.62
CA LYS A 5 -8.83 -11.18 16.18
C LYS A 5 -7.90 -10.28 15.34
N HIS A 6 -7.53 -9.11 15.86
CA HIS A 6 -6.58 -8.23 15.16
C HIS A 6 -5.18 -8.85 15.12
N ALA A 7 -4.76 -9.51 16.20
CA ALA A 7 -3.50 -10.25 16.23
C ALA A 7 -3.52 -11.43 15.26
N GLN A 8 -4.62 -12.18 15.21
CA GLN A 8 -4.78 -13.32 14.30
C GLN A 8 -4.73 -12.91 12.82
N LEU A 9 -5.33 -11.77 12.45
CA LEU A 9 -5.24 -11.26 11.08
C LEU A 9 -3.80 -10.89 10.71
N ALA A 10 -3.03 -10.30 11.63
CA ALA A 10 -1.64 -9.97 11.37
C ALA A 10 -0.79 -11.24 11.17
N GLU A 11 -1.02 -12.26 11.98
CA GLU A 11 -0.36 -13.57 11.84
C GLU A 11 -0.71 -14.25 10.51
N GLU A 12 -1.99 -14.25 10.11
CA GLU A 12 -2.43 -14.84 8.83
C GLU A 12 -1.83 -14.13 7.61
N MET A 13 -1.73 -12.79 7.65
CA MET A 13 -1.10 -12.02 6.58
C MET A 13 0.39 -12.34 6.43
N GLN A 14 1.08 -12.69 7.52
CA GLN A 14 2.50 -13.02 7.49
C GLN A 14 2.78 -14.48 7.11
N ASP A 15 1.94 -15.41 7.59
CA ASP A 15 2.16 -16.85 7.44
C ASP A 15 1.60 -17.40 6.12
N VAL A 16 0.49 -16.84 5.63
CA VAL A 16 -0.29 -17.43 4.52
C VAL A 16 -0.18 -16.64 3.22
N TYR A 17 -0.02 -15.32 3.29
CA TYR A 17 0.01 -14.47 2.10
C TYR A 17 1.43 -14.04 1.74
N ASP A 18 1.92 -14.55 0.61
CA ASP A 18 3.16 -14.04 0.03
C ASP A 18 2.90 -12.69 -0.66
N ILE A 19 3.56 -11.62 -0.18
CA ILE A 19 3.41 -10.28 -0.72
C ILE A 19 4.26 -10.17 -1.99
N THR A 20 3.68 -10.56 -3.13
CA THR A 20 4.38 -10.56 -4.42
C THR A 20 4.71 -9.16 -4.94
N TYR A 21 3.95 -8.15 -4.52
CA TYR A 21 4.11 -6.77 -4.98
C TYR A 21 4.02 -5.78 -3.82
N ASP A 22 5.12 -5.11 -3.51
CA ASP A 22 5.09 -3.94 -2.64
C ASP A 22 4.73 -2.70 -3.46
N THR A 23 3.54 -2.14 -3.20
CA THR A 23 3.05 -0.93 -3.86
C THR A 23 3.34 0.33 -3.03
N CYS A 24 4.08 0.21 -1.92
CA CYS A 24 4.47 1.29 -1.01
C CYS A 24 3.30 2.21 -0.60
N GLY A 25 2.09 1.65 -0.48
CA GLY A 25 0.90 2.41 -0.08
C GLY A 25 0.35 3.36 -1.15
N GLN A 26 0.70 3.20 -2.43
CA GLN A 26 0.17 4.03 -3.53
C GLN A 26 -1.37 4.03 -3.63
N TYR A 27 -2.04 2.99 -3.12
CA TYR A 27 -3.51 2.91 -3.11
C TYR A 27 -4.16 3.74 -1.97
N TRP A 28 -3.37 4.21 -1.00
CA TRP A 28 -3.84 4.96 0.16
C TRP A 28 -4.66 6.22 -0.17
N PRO A 29 -4.27 7.07 -1.16
CA PRO A 29 -5.07 8.23 -1.56
C PRO A 29 -6.47 7.84 -2.07
N HIS A 30 -6.61 6.68 -2.71
CA HIS A 30 -7.91 6.18 -3.18
C HIS A 30 -8.79 5.75 -2.01
N ILE A 31 -8.26 4.96 -1.07
CA ILE A 31 -9.01 4.57 0.15
C ILE A 31 -9.45 5.81 0.92
N HIS A 32 -8.52 6.75 1.11
CA HIS A 32 -8.80 8.01 1.80
C HIS A 32 -9.91 8.81 1.10
N HIS A 33 -9.90 8.87 -0.23
CA HIS A 33 -10.99 9.52 -0.98
C HIS A 33 -12.36 8.90 -0.67
N TYR A 34 -12.47 7.57 -0.69
CA TYR A 34 -13.74 6.89 -0.37
C TYR A 34 -14.18 7.13 1.08
N LEU A 35 -13.24 7.19 2.03
CA LEU A 35 -13.54 7.51 3.42
C LEU A 35 -14.18 8.91 3.57
N PHE A 36 -13.69 9.90 2.83
CA PHE A 36 -14.31 11.23 2.83
C PHE A 36 -15.69 11.24 2.20
N VAL A 37 -15.89 10.50 1.11
CA VAL A 37 -17.19 10.38 0.45
C VAL A 37 -18.23 9.80 1.42
N THR A 38 -17.87 8.78 2.20
CA THR A 38 -18.81 8.18 3.18
C THR A 38 -19.11 9.14 4.34
N ILE A 39 -18.12 9.90 4.82
CA ILE A 39 -18.34 10.93 5.84
C ILE A 39 -19.29 12.03 5.32
N ILE A 40 -19.08 12.50 4.09
CA ILE A 40 -19.95 13.50 3.46
C ILE A 40 -21.37 12.97 3.32
N LEU A 41 -21.53 11.73 2.84
CA LEU A 41 -22.83 11.09 2.70
C LEU A 41 -23.57 10.98 4.05
N MET A 42 -22.84 10.62 5.11
CA MET A 42 -23.37 10.56 6.47
C MET A 42 -23.88 11.94 6.93
N GLN A 43 -23.09 13.00 6.71
CA GLN A 43 -23.48 14.35 7.08
C GLN A 43 -24.70 14.86 6.30
N ILE A 44 -24.78 14.60 4.99
CA ILE A 44 -25.95 14.93 4.16
C ILE A 44 -27.21 14.24 4.70
N THR A 45 -27.11 12.95 5.01
CA THR A 45 -28.22 12.17 5.58
C THR A 45 -28.67 12.76 6.93
N MET A 46 -27.72 13.20 7.74
CA MET A 46 -27.99 13.82 9.04
C MET A 46 -28.67 15.19 8.92
N ILE A 47 -28.28 16.02 7.94
CA ILE A 47 -28.95 17.29 7.63
C ILE A 47 -30.41 17.03 7.23
N GLY A 48 -30.64 16.03 6.36
CA GLY A 48 -31.99 15.61 5.97
C GLY A 48 -32.83 15.18 7.18
N PHE A 49 -32.25 14.38 8.08
CA PHE A 49 -32.93 13.92 9.28
C PHE A 49 -33.29 15.07 10.25
N PHE A 50 -32.39 16.03 10.47
CA PHE A 50 -32.65 17.18 11.34
C PHE A 50 -33.58 18.23 10.73
N GLY A 51 -33.58 18.38 9.41
CA GLY A 51 -34.54 19.20 8.69
C GLY A 51 -35.97 18.71 8.95
N LEU A 52 -36.19 17.40 8.90
CA LEU A 52 -37.48 16.78 9.19
C LEU A 52 -37.90 16.91 10.67
N LYS A 53 -36.93 16.87 11.60
CA LYS A 53 -37.19 16.93 13.05
C LYS A 53 -37.25 18.37 13.63
N SER A 54 -37.26 19.40 12.78
CA SER A 54 -37.43 20.82 13.14
C SER A 54 -36.47 21.32 14.24
N LYS A 55 -35.20 20.88 14.20
CA LYS A 55 -34.14 21.40 15.09
C LYS A 55 -33.15 22.28 14.31
N PRO A 56 -33.44 23.58 14.12
CA PRO A 56 -32.65 24.45 13.23
C PRO A 56 -31.20 24.63 13.70
N GLY A 57 -30.94 24.68 15.01
CA GLY A 57 -29.59 24.84 15.55
C GLY A 57 -28.63 23.69 15.21
N ALA A 58 -29.13 22.45 15.20
CA ALA A 58 -28.33 21.28 14.83
C ALA A 58 -27.98 21.28 13.33
N SER A 59 -28.94 21.65 12.47
CA SER A 59 -28.73 21.71 11.02
C SER A 59 -27.63 22.70 10.61
N VAL A 60 -27.62 23.90 11.21
CA VAL A 60 -26.58 24.91 10.94
C VAL A 60 -25.20 24.40 11.37
N SER A 61 -25.12 23.73 12.52
CA SER A 61 -23.86 23.13 12.99
C SER A 61 -23.37 22.03 12.03
N THR A 62 -24.26 21.17 11.51
CA THR A 62 -23.89 20.13 10.54
C THR A 62 -23.40 20.73 9.22
N ILE A 63 -23.99 21.83 8.74
CA ILE A 63 -23.52 22.52 7.53
C ILE A 63 -22.10 23.06 7.72
N LEU A 64 -21.80 23.66 8.89
CA LEU A 64 -20.45 24.11 9.22
C LEU A 64 -19.45 22.93 9.24
N LEU A 65 -19.87 21.80 9.82
CA LEU A 65 -19.06 20.58 9.89
C LEU A 65 -18.77 20.02 8.49
N LEU A 66 -19.74 20.09 7.58
CA LEU A 66 -19.59 19.67 6.19
C LEU A 66 -18.55 20.52 5.46
N LEU A 67 -18.61 21.84 5.61
CA LEU A 67 -17.62 22.77 5.01
C LEU A 67 -16.22 22.51 5.54
N MET A 68 -16.06 22.33 6.86
CA MET A 68 -14.77 21.99 7.47
C MET A 68 -14.22 20.66 6.96
N THR A 69 -15.09 19.67 6.74
CA THR A 69 -14.71 18.36 6.19
C THR A 69 -14.17 18.49 4.76
N ILE A 70 -14.82 19.31 3.92
CA ILE A 70 -14.38 19.57 2.54
C ILE A 70 -13.04 20.30 2.54
N LEU A 71 -12.90 21.35 3.37
CA LEU A 71 -11.66 22.11 3.46
C LEU A 71 -10.48 21.25 3.91
N PHE A 72 -10.71 20.38 4.91
CA PHE A 72 -9.71 19.45 5.39
C PHE A 72 -9.33 18.41 4.33
N ASN A 73 -10.29 17.92 3.53
CA ASN A 73 -10.01 17.01 2.42
C ASN A 73 -9.04 17.64 1.40
N GLU A 74 -9.34 18.85 0.93
CA GLU A 74 -8.49 19.55 -0.04
C GLU A 74 -7.11 19.85 0.54
N TYR A 75 -7.03 20.25 1.81
CA TYR A 75 -5.76 20.43 2.50
C TYR A 75 -4.95 19.12 2.55
N CYS A 76 -5.60 18.01 2.91
CA CYS A 76 -4.96 16.69 2.94
C CYS A 76 -4.49 16.25 1.55
N LYS A 77 -5.27 16.49 0.50
CA LYS A 77 -4.87 16.17 -0.88
C LYS A 77 -3.61 16.93 -1.28
N ILE A 78 -3.61 18.25 -1.13
CA ILE A 78 -2.48 19.10 -1.51
C ILE A 78 -1.21 18.71 -0.74
N ARG A 79 -1.35 18.37 0.55
CA ARG A 79 -0.20 18.12 1.42
C ARG A 79 0.35 16.71 1.35
N PHE A 80 -0.50 15.70 1.20
CA PHE A 80 -0.11 14.29 1.35
C PHE A 80 -0.05 13.51 0.03
N VAL A 81 -0.85 13.87 -0.98
CA VAL A 81 -0.82 13.15 -2.29
C VAL A 81 0.58 13.18 -2.93
N PRO A 82 1.33 14.30 -2.92
CA PRO A 82 2.67 14.31 -3.49
C PRO A 82 3.62 13.29 -2.85
N THR A 83 3.47 13.05 -1.54
CA THR A 83 4.30 12.11 -0.77
C THR A 83 4.05 10.66 -1.16
N PHE A 84 2.83 10.29 -1.56
CA PHE A 84 2.50 8.92 -1.94
C PHE A 84 2.80 8.60 -3.41
N CYS A 85 2.83 9.62 -4.28
CA CYS A 85 3.05 9.41 -5.71
C CYS A 85 4.53 9.52 -6.13
N HIS A 86 5.37 10.23 -5.37
CA HIS A 86 6.75 10.48 -5.75
C HIS A 86 7.72 10.19 -4.61
N CYS A 87 8.79 9.47 -4.91
CA CYS A 87 9.93 9.34 -4.00
C CYS A 87 10.67 10.69 -3.92
N PRO A 88 10.86 11.28 -2.73
CA PRO A 88 11.64 12.50 -2.59
C PRO A 88 13.10 12.27 -2.98
N ILE A 89 13.69 13.18 -3.77
CA ILE A 89 15.09 13.10 -4.22
C ILE A 89 16.06 12.92 -3.04
N LYS A 90 15.77 13.56 -1.89
CA LYS A 90 16.61 13.43 -0.69
C LYS A 90 16.65 11.97 -0.19
N VAL A 91 15.51 11.30 -0.17
CA VAL A 91 15.41 9.89 0.28
C VAL A 91 16.08 8.97 -0.73
N ALA A 92 15.87 9.22 -2.03
CA ALA A 92 16.54 8.46 -3.09
C ALA A 92 18.07 8.56 -2.96
N LYS A 93 18.61 9.78 -2.78
CA LYS A 93 20.04 9.98 -2.57
C LYS A 93 20.56 9.29 -1.31
N GLU A 94 19.83 9.40 -0.21
CA GLU A 94 20.24 8.75 1.05
C GLU A 94 20.29 7.23 0.91
N ASN A 95 19.36 6.64 0.16
CA ASN A 95 19.39 5.21 -0.17
C ASN A 95 20.58 4.86 -1.06
N ASP A 96 20.85 5.64 -2.11
CA ASP A 96 22.02 5.43 -2.99
C ASP A 96 23.34 5.51 -2.18
N ASP A 97 23.46 6.52 -1.30
CA ASP A 97 24.61 6.69 -0.40
C ASP A 97 24.72 5.52 0.61
N CYS A 98 23.62 4.85 0.97
CA CYS A 98 23.62 3.64 1.82
C CYS A 98 24.15 2.43 1.05
N ASP A 99 23.64 2.18 -0.15
CA ASP A 99 24.05 1.08 -1.02
C ASP A 99 25.55 1.14 -1.34
N GLU A 100 26.09 2.36 -1.54
CA GLU A 100 27.52 2.58 -1.73
C GLU A 100 28.35 2.21 -0.49
N ARG A 101 27.88 2.55 0.72
CA ARG A 101 28.58 2.22 1.97
C ARG A 101 28.58 0.73 2.26
N GLU A 102 27.50 0.04 1.90
CA GLU A 102 27.35 -1.41 2.09
C GLU A 102 28.08 -2.20 1.00
N GLY A 103 28.48 -1.55 -0.11
CA GLY A 103 29.17 -2.19 -1.23
C GLY A 103 28.25 -2.98 -2.16
N GLU A 104 26.93 -2.84 -1.97
CA GLU A 104 25.89 -3.58 -2.70
C GLU A 104 25.57 -2.95 -4.07
N LEU A 105 26.04 -1.73 -4.35
CA LEU A 105 25.70 -0.97 -5.56
C LEU A 105 25.90 -1.77 -6.86
N GLN A 106 27.07 -2.41 -7.04
CA GLN A 106 27.34 -3.18 -8.26
C GLN A 106 26.44 -4.42 -8.38
N ALA A 107 26.23 -5.14 -7.27
CA ALA A 107 25.36 -6.32 -7.25
C ALA A 107 23.91 -5.94 -7.56
N ASN A 108 23.41 -4.86 -6.95
CA ASN A 108 22.08 -4.32 -7.19
C ASN A 108 21.90 -3.87 -8.65
N GLN A 109 22.92 -3.26 -9.26
CA GLN A 109 22.90 -2.88 -10.67
C GLN A 109 22.81 -4.09 -11.60
N GLU A 110 23.60 -5.14 -11.37
CA GLU A 110 23.53 -6.37 -12.16
C GLU A 110 22.18 -7.07 -12.01
N ILE A 111 21.64 -7.13 -10.78
CA ILE A 111 20.31 -7.69 -10.52
C ILE A 111 19.25 -6.88 -11.26
N ALA A 112 19.30 -5.55 -11.21
CA ALA A 112 18.33 -4.68 -11.86
C ALA A 112 18.35 -4.83 -13.39
N ILE A 113 19.54 -4.94 -14.01
CA ILE A 113 19.67 -5.24 -15.45
C ILE A 113 19.03 -6.59 -15.77
N ASN A 114 19.27 -7.59 -14.93
CA ASN A 114 18.79 -8.95 -15.19
C ASN A 114 17.27 -9.11 -14.93
N ALA A 115 16.71 -8.36 -13.98
CA ALA A 115 15.32 -8.51 -13.51
C ALA A 115 14.27 -8.24 -14.59
N TYR A 116 14.55 -7.34 -15.53
CA TYR A 116 13.62 -6.96 -16.60
C TYR A 116 13.84 -7.73 -17.91
N HIS A 117 14.70 -8.76 -17.93
CA HIS A 117 14.78 -9.65 -19.08
C HIS A 117 13.45 -10.40 -19.26
N PRO A 118 12.86 -10.34 -20.46
CA PRO A 118 11.64 -11.08 -20.69
C PRO A 118 11.90 -12.59 -20.58
N PRO A 119 10.87 -13.41 -20.32
CA PRO A 119 11.02 -14.82 -19.99
C PRO A 119 11.88 -15.64 -20.96
N TRP A 120 11.91 -15.26 -22.25
CA TRP A 120 12.67 -15.91 -23.31
C TRP A 120 14.14 -15.48 -23.44
N MET A 121 14.58 -14.42 -22.73
CA MET A 121 15.99 -13.99 -22.67
C MET A 121 16.71 -14.48 -21.41
N ARG A 122 15.98 -15.05 -20.45
CA ARG A 122 16.60 -15.55 -19.21
C ARG A 122 17.40 -16.82 -19.51
N PRO A 123 18.63 -16.96 -18.97
CA PRO A 123 19.37 -18.21 -19.06
C PRO A 123 18.52 -19.34 -18.46
N VAL A 124 18.38 -20.46 -19.18
CA VAL A 124 17.68 -21.64 -18.66
C VAL A 124 18.49 -22.18 -17.49
N SER A 125 18.06 -21.88 -16.26
CA SER A 125 18.66 -22.42 -15.05
C SER A 125 18.22 -23.87 -14.87
N PHE A 126 19.00 -24.80 -15.42
CA PHE A 126 18.87 -26.25 -15.17
C PHE A 126 19.16 -26.66 -13.71
N ALA A 127 19.31 -25.71 -12.79
CA ALA A 127 19.64 -25.95 -11.39
C ALA A 127 18.52 -26.68 -10.61
N GLY A 128 17.27 -26.64 -11.10
CA GLY A 128 16.13 -27.35 -10.49
C GLY A 128 16.03 -28.84 -10.86
N ASP A 129 16.54 -29.24 -12.03
CA ASP A 129 16.31 -30.60 -12.54
C ASP A 129 17.35 -31.61 -12.04
N ALA A 130 18.52 -31.15 -11.57
CA ALA A 130 19.57 -32.01 -11.02
C ALA A 130 19.19 -32.63 -9.66
N ALA A 131 18.29 -32.00 -8.90
CA ALA A 131 17.81 -32.53 -7.62
C ALA A 131 16.74 -33.63 -7.77
N TYR A 132 16.07 -33.71 -8.92
CA TYR A 132 14.99 -34.66 -9.17
C TYR A 132 15.45 -35.95 -9.88
N MET A 133 16.63 -35.96 -10.48
CA MET A 133 17.26 -37.16 -11.05
C MET A 133 18.11 -37.92 -10.01
N LYS A 134 17.47 -38.43 -8.95
CA LYS A 134 18.04 -39.55 -8.19
C LYS A 134 17.63 -40.86 -8.89
N PRO A 135 18.57 -41.69 -9.37
CA PRO A 135 18.21 -42.95 -10.01
C PRO A 135 17.69 -43.93 -8.95
N LEU A 136 16.46 -44.43 -9.15
CA LEU A 136 15.75 -45.37 -8.27
C LEU A 136 16.15 -46.86 -8.50
N VAL A 137 17.37 -47.14 -8.95
CA VAL A 137 17.85 -48.52 -9.10
C VAL A 137 19.22 -48.66 -8.42
N SER A 138 19.18 -49.20 -7.21
CA SER A 138 20.28 -49.99 -6.68
C SER A 138 19.96 -51.44 -7.02
N SER A 139 20.60 -51.98 -8.06
CA SER A 139 20.51 -53.40 -8.38
C SER A 139 21.40 -54.18 -7.41
N SER A 140 20.85 -55.31 -6.97
CA SER A 140 21.36 -56.24 -5.95
C SER A 140 22.69 -56.91 -6.31
#